data_AF-A0A381Y0W7-F1
#
_entry.id   AF-A0A381Y0W7-F1
#
_cell.length_a   1.000
_cell.length_b   1.000
_cell.length_c   1.000
_cell.angle_alpha   90.00
_cell.angle_beta   90.00
_cell.angle_gamma   90.00
#
_symmetry.space_group_name_H-M   'P 1'
#
loop_
_entity.id
_entity.type
_entity.pdbx_description
1 polymer ?
#
loop_
_entity_poly.entity_id
_entity_poly.type
_entity_poly.pdbx_seq_one_letter_code
_entity_poly.pdbx_strand_id
1 'polypeptide(L)'
;VDLGIVRNVEFDDDQFNITITPTYSGCPAFSFMKEEIICHLETEGITNYQIDTALAPPWTTDWMSDEVKSKLKEAGIAPPSQEVACPQCDSQNVQVISEFGSTACKALYKCNDCIEIFHHFKQI
;
A
#
# COMPACT_ATOMS: atom_id res chain seq x y z
N VAL A 1 6.06 5.32 -6.28
CA VAL A 1 7.27 4.56 -5.88
C VAL A 1 7.20 4.16 -4.40
N ASP A 2 6.67 5.02 -3.53
CA ASP A 2 6.74 4.87 -2.06
C ASP A 2 5.91 3.73 -1.45
N LEU A 3 4.81 3.34 -2.09
CA LEU A 3 4.01 2.17 -1.72
C LEU A 3 4.55 0.86 -2.32
N GLY A 4 5.64 0.89 -3.11
CA GLY A 4 6.19 -0.29 -3.79
C GLY A 4 5.32 -0.86 -4.92
N ILE A 5 4.30 -0.13 -5.38
CA ILE A 5 3.39 -0.56 -6.46
C ILE A 5 4.10 -0.55 -7.82
N VAL A 6 4.95 0.45 -8.08
CA VAL A 6 5.83 0.48 -9.26
C VAL A 6 7.10 -0.29 -8.92
N ARG A 7 7.33 -1.41 -9.61
CA ARG A 7 8.43 -2.36 -9.34
C ARG A 7 9.64 -2.12 -10.21
N ASN A 8 9.41 -1.78 -11.47
CA ASN A 8 10.47 -1.58 -12.43
C ASN A 8 10.03 -0.54 -13.46
N VAL A 9 10.99 0.26 -13.92
CA VAL A 9 10.84 1.18 -15.05
C VAL A 9 12.11 1.04 -15.87
N GLU A 10 11.97 0.42 -17.03
CA GLU A 10 13.05 0.27 -18.02
C GLU A 10 12.73 1.15 -19.23
N PHE A 11 13.77 1.64 -19.89
CA PHE A 11 13.63 2.43 -21.11
C PHE A 11 14.55 1.83 -22.16
N ASP A 12 13.94 1.10 -23.10
CA ASP A 12 14.63 0.37 -24.16
C ASP A 12 13.92 0.66 -25.49
N ASP A 13 14.68 0.76 -26.59
CA ASP A 13 14.15 0.98 -27.94
C ASP A 13 13.10 2.10 -28.06
N ASP A 14 13.33 3.21 -27.35
CA ASP A 14 12.45 4.39 -27.29
C ASP A 14 11.08 4.14 -26.63
N GLN A 15 10.94 3.05 -25.87
CA GLN A 15 9.73 2.65 -25.16
C GLN A 15 9.97 2.49 -23.65
N PHE A 16 9.05 3.01 -22.83
CA PHE A 16 9.04 2.77 -21.39
C PHE A 16 8.35 1.45 -21.05
N ASN A 17 9.06 0.54 -20.39
CA ASN A 17 8.52 -0.71 -19.86
C ASN A 17 8.34 -0.57 -18.35
N ILE A 18 7.08 -0.48 -17.90
CA ILE A 18 6.73 -0.22 -16.51
C ILE A 18 6.06 -1.45 -15.92
N THR A 19 6.66 -2.02 -14.88
CA THR A 19 6.07 -3.13 -14.13
C THR A 19 5.39 -2.62 -12.87
N ILE A 20 4.11 -2.95 -12.69
CA ILE A 20 3.34 -2.65 -11.48
C ILE A 20 2.82 -3.92 -10.80
N THR A 21 2.71 -3.88 -9.47
CA THR A 21 2.22 -5.00 -8.65
C THR A 21 1.18 -4.50 -7.65
N PRO A 22 0.00 -5.15 -7.55
CA PRO A 22 -1.01 -4.77 -6.57
C PRO A 22 -0.61 -5.21 -5.16
N THR A 23 -1.03 -4.46 -4.14
CA THR A 23 -0.81 -4.80 -2.72
C THR A 23 -1.48 -6.12 -2.31
N TYR A 24 -2.53 -6.54 -3.03
CA TYR A 24 -3.06 -7.90 -3.02
C TYR A 24 -3.73 -8.20 -4.37
N SER A 25 -3.82 -9.48 -4.76
CA SER A 25 -4.23 -9.91 -6.10
C SER A 25 -5.64 -9.47 -6.56
N GLY A 26 -6.51 -9.07 -5.64
CA GLY A 26 -7.89 -8.64 -5.94
C GLY A 26 -8.17 -7.18 -5.59
N CYS A 27 -7.16 -6.32 -5.55
CA CYS A 27 -7.31 -4.92 -5.15
C CYS A 27 -8.15 -4.11 -6.14
N PRO A 28 -9.37 -3.67 -5.80
CA PRO A 28 -10.21 -2.90 -6.73
C PRO A 28 -9.61 -1.52 -7.02
N ALA A 29 -8.82 -0.96 -6.09
CA ALA A 29 -8.13 0.30 -6.30
C ALA A 29 -6.98 0.20 -7.31
N PHE A 30 -6.53 -1.01 -7.67
CA PHE A 30 -5.40 -1.19 -8.57
C PHE A 30 -5.68 -0.74 -10.00
N SER A 31 -6.88 -0.99 -10.53
CA SER A 31 -7.25 -0.51 -11.86
C SER A 31 -7.23 1.02 -11.92
N PHE A 32 -7.78 1.67 -10.90
CA PHE A 32 -7.75 3.13 -10.78
C PHE A 32 -6.31 3.66 -10.72
N MET A 33 -5.44 3.05 -9.91
CA MET A 33 -4.03 3.46 -9.86
C MET A 33 -3.31 3.26 -11.20
N LYS A 34 -3.62 2.20 -11.95
CA LYS A 34 -3.07 1.98 -13.30
C LYS A 34 -3.53 3.07 -14.27
N GLU A 35 -4.80 3.44 -14.24
CA GLU A 35 -5.36 4.52 -15.08
C GLU A 35 -4.75 5.87 -14.76
N GLU A 36 -4.53 6.19 -13.48
CA GLU A 36 -3.87 7.44 -13.07
C GLU A 36 -2.41 7.53 -13.54
N ILE A 37 -1.68 6.40 -13.53
CA ILE A 37 -0.32 6.33 -14.10
C ILE A 37 -0.36 6.64 -15.60
N ILE A 38 -1.28 6.02 -16.34
CA ILE A 38 -1.47 6.25 -17.78
C ILE A 38 -1.76 7.73 -18.06
N CYS A 39 -2.72 8.30 -17.34
CA CYS A 39 -3.13 9.69 -17.50
C CYS A 39 -1.95 10.66 -17.28
N HIS A 40 -1.12 10.41 -16.26
CA HIS A 40 0.08 11.21 -16.00
C HIS A 40 1.14 11.07 -17.09
N LEU A 41 1.41 9.86 -17.58
CA LEU A 41 2.36 9.65 -18.68
C LEU A 41 1.92 10.41 -19.93
N GLU A 42 0.65 10.32 -20.29
CA GLU A 42 0.10 11.00 -21.47
C GLU A 42 0.11 12.53 -21.32
N THR A 43 -0.17 13.05 -20.14
CA THR A 43 -0.13 14.50 -19.84
C THR A 43 1.28 15.07 -19.99
N GLU A 44 2.30 14.28 -19.62
CA GLU A 44 3.72 14.63 -19.80
C GLU A 44 4.22 14.36 -21.24
N GLY A 45 3.34 13.93 -22.15
CA GLY A 45 3.67 13.69 -23.57
C GLY A 45 4.37 12.35 -23.83
N ILE A 46 4.42 11.45 -22.84
CA ILE A 46 5.00 10.11 -22.98
C ILE A 46 3.93 9.20 -23.57
N THR A 47 4.09 8.84 -24.84
CA THR A 47 3.10 8.05 -25.60
C THR A 47 3.59 6.64 -25.97
N ASN A 48 4.89 6.38 -25.89
CA ASN A 48 5.46 5.06 -26.14
C ASN A 48 5.79 4.35 -24.82
N TYR A 49 4.82 3.63 -24.27
CA TYR A 49 4.97 2.90 -23.02
C TYR A 49 4.18 1.58 -23.02
N GLN A 50 4.64 0.62 -22.22
CA GLN A 50 3.97 -0.62 -21.90
C GLN A 50 3.89 -0.76 -20.38
N ILE A 51 2.69 -1.07 -19.85
CA ILE A 51 2.46 -1.29 -18.42
C ILE A 51 2.03 -2.74 -18.16
N ASP A 52 2.96 -3.52 -17.61
CA ASP A 52 2.76 -4.91 -17.23
C ASP A 52 2.39 -5.05 -15.75
N THR A 53 1.53 -6.01 -15.46
CA THR A 53 1.13 -6.34 -14.08
C THR A 53 1.80 -7.63 -13.65
N ALA A 54 2.73 -7.53 -12.71
CA ALA A 54 3.39 -8.68 -12.11
C ALA A 54 2.68 -9.07 -10.81
N LEU A 55 2.23 -10.33 -10.71
CA LEU A 55 1.67 -10.91 -9.49
C LEU A 55 2.69 -11.72 -8.68
N ALA A 56 3.87 -11.96 -9.26
CA ALA A 56 4.98 -12.68 -8.66
C ALA A 56 6.28 -11.87 -8.79
N PRO A 57 7.07 -11.73 -7.71
CA PRO A 57 6.75 -12.11 -6.33
C PRO A 57 5.55 -11.29 -5.78
N PRO A 58 4.80 -11.82 -4.80
CA PRO A 58 3.71 -11.06 -4.18
C PRO A 58 4.26 -9.78 -3.56
N TRP A 59 3.44 -8.74 -3.53
CA TRP A 59 3.80 -7.50 -2.86
C TRP A 59 4.02 -7.73 -1.37
N THR A 60 5.06 -7.09 -0.82
CA THR A 60 5.36 -7.15 0.61
C THR A 60 5.54 -5.76 1.21
N THR A 61 5.23 -5.66 2.50
CA THR A 61 5.36 -4.42 3.29
C THR A 61 6.80 -3.96 3.45
N ASP A 62 7.78 -4.81 3.14
CA ASP A 62 9.21 -4.44 3.09
C ASP A 62 9.49 -3.37 2.03
N TRP A 63 8.60 -3.20 1.06
CA TRP A 63 8.74 -2.19 0.00
C TRP A 63 8.13 -0.83 0.37
N MET A 64 7.59 -0.68 1.58
CA MET A 64 7.07 0.59 2.07
C MET A 64 8.17 1.41 2.73
N SER A 65 8.34 2.66 2.30
CA SER A 65 9.26 3.60 2.95
C SER A 65 8.77 3.97 4.36
N ASP A 66 9.70 4.39 5.22
CA ASP A 66 9.35 4.85 6.57
C ASP A 66 8.47 6.10 6.55
N GLU A 67 8.59 6.94 5.50
CA GLU A 67 7.70 8.08 5.28
C GLU A 67 6.24 7.63 5.08
N VAL A 68 6.02 6.56 4.31
CA VAL A 68 4.66 6.02 4.11
C VAL A 68 4.11 5.45 5.42
N LYS A 69 4.94 4.76 6.21
CA LYS A 69 4.54 4.25 7.53
C LYS A 69 4.14 5.41 8.47
N SER A 70 4.88 6.53 8.43
CA SER A 70 4.52 7.74 9.18
C SER A 70 3.18 8.31 8.73
N LYS A 71 2.97 8.47 7.41
CA LYS A 71 1.71 8.98 6.86
C LYS A 71 0.51 8.10 7.20
N LEU A 72 0.69 6.78 7.25
CA LEU A 72 -0.36 5.87 7.73
C LEU A 72 -0.71 6.15 9.20
N LYS A 73 0.30 6.27 10.07
CA LYS A 73 0.10 6.57 11.48
C LYS A 73 -0.61 7.91 11.68
N GLU A 74 -0.19 8.94 10.96
CA GLU A 74 -0.83 10.27 10.96
C GLU A 74 -2.29 10.22 10.50
N ALA A 75 -2.61 9.33 9.55
CA ALA A 75 -3.99 9.07 9.11
C ALA A 75 -4.79 8.18 10.09
N GLY A 76 -4.24 7.83 11.26
CA GLY A 76 -4.87 6.97 12.25
C GLY A 76 -4.89 5.48 11.88
N ILE A 77 -4.05 5.05 10.94
CA ILE A 77 -3.91 3.65 10.51
C ILE A 77 -2.60 3.11 11.08
N ALA A 78 -2.66 2.04 11.87
CA ALA A 78 -1.45 1.39 12.36
C ALA A 78 -0.67 0.79 11.18
N PRO A 79 0.60 1.18 10.97
CA PRO A 79 1.42 0.64 9.89
C PRO A 79 1.70 -0.85 10.09
N PRO A 80 2.13 -1.56 9.03
CA PRO A 80 2.48 -2.98 9.13
C PRO A 80 3.64 -3.19 10.09
N SER A 81 3.47 -4.10 11.04
CA SER A 81 4.47 -4.46 12.06
C SER A 81 4.09 -5.78 12.70
N GLN A 82 5.08 -6.52 13.21
CA GLN A 82 4.83 -7.74 14.00
C GLN A 82 4.16 -7.41 15.35
N GLU A 83 4.50 -6.27 15.93
CA GLU A 83 3.93 -5.75 17.18
C GLU A 83 3.09 -4.50 16.89
N VAL A 84 1.79 -4.69 16.69
CA VAL A 84 0.87 -3.60 16.36
C VAL A 84 0.75 -2.63 17.53
N ALA A 85 1.10 -1.36 17.30
CA ALA A 85 0.89 -0.27 18.25
C ALA A 85 -0.30 0.61 17.85
N CYS A 86 -0.98 1.18 18.84
CA CYS A 86 -2.05 2.13 18.61
C CYS A 86 -1.50 3.41 17.93
N PRO A 87 -2.05 3.85 16.79
CA PRO A 87 -1.53 5.01 16.07
C PRO A 87 -1.78 6.34 16.81
N GLN A 88 -2.67 6.34 17.82
CA GLN A 88 -3.02 7.54 18.59
C GLN A 88 -2.16 7.73 19.85
N CYS A 89 -1.86 6.66 20.59
CA CYS A 89 -1.18 6.75 21.88
C CYS A 89 0.08 5.88 21.99
N ASP A 90 0.47 5.19 20.92
CA ASP A 90 1.64 4.30 20.85
C ASP A 90 1.61 3.10 21.80
N SER A 91 0.48 2.84 22.47
CA SER A 91 0.30 1.66 23.30
C SER A 91 0.29 0.37 22.47
N GLN A 92 1.02 -0.64 22.94
CA GLN A 92 0.96 -2.02 22.44
C GLN A 92 -0.17 -2.85 23.09
N ASN A 93 -0.90 -2.30 24.05
CA ASN A 93 -2.05 -2.94 24.69
C ASN A 93 -3.28 -2.86 23.76
N VAL A 94 -3.21 -3.58 22.65
CA VAL A 94 -4.22 -3.60 21.60
C VAL A 94 -4.77 -5.02 21.46
N GLN A 95 -6.03 -5.11 21.03
CA GLN A 95 -6.69 -6.38 20.73
C GLN A 95 -7.28 -6.35 19.32
N VAL A 96 -7.22 -7.48 18.63
CA VAL A 96 -7.88 -7.67 17.34
C VAL A 96 -9.38 -7.78 17.57
N ILE A 97 -10.17 -6.92 16.93
CA ILE A 97 -11.63 -7.08 16.87
C ILE A 97 -12.00 -7.99 15.70
N SER A 98 -11.35 -7.77 14.54
CA SER A 98 -11.62 -8.50 13.30
C SER A 98 -10.40 -8.51 12.40
N GLU A 99 -10.10 -9.67 11.80
CA GLU A 99 -9.08 -9.84 10.76
C GLU A 99 -9.43 -9.14 9.42
N PHE A 100 -10.67 -8.62 9.34
CA PHE A 100 -11.22 -7.90 8.21
C PHE A 100 -11.54 -6.45 8.61
N GLY A 101 -11.08 -5.50 7.79
CA GLY A 101 -11.38 -4.08 7.90
C GLY A 101 -12.15 -3.55 6.70
N SER A 102 -11.98 -2.26 6.41
CA SER A 102 -12.61 -1.57 5.27
C SER A 102 -12.08 -2.04 3.91
N THR A 103 -10.87 -2.59 3.88
CA THR A 103 -10.25 -3.19 2.68
C THR A 103 -9.59 -4.51 3.05
N ALA A 104 -9.35 -5.39 2.08
CA ALA A 104 -8.76 -6.70 2.32
C ALA A 104 -7.35 -6.63 2.94
N CYS A 105 -6.61 -5.56 2.69
CA CYS A 105 -5.29 -5.30 3.29
C CYS A 105 -5.37 -4.72 4.72
N LYS A 106 -6.56 -4.47 5.27
CA LYS A 106 -6.74 -3.91 6.62
C LYS A 106 -7.43 -4.90 7.55
N ALA A 107 -7.07 -4.83 8.82
CA ALA A 107 -7.77 -5.45 9.95
C ALA A 107 -8.27 -4.35 10.91
N LEU A 108 -9.15 -4.72 11.84
CA LEU A 108 -9.74 -3.80 12.82
C LEU A 108 -9.27 -4.15 14.23
N TYR A 109 -8.73 -3.17 14.92
CA TYR A 109 -8.13 -3.29 16.25
C TYR A 109 -8.77 -2.30 17.21
N LYS A 110 -8.64 -2.57 18.51
CA LYS A 110 -8.98 -1.65 19.58
C LYS A 110 -7.82 -1.52 20.57
N CYS A 111 -7.48 -0.30 20.93
CA CYS A 111 -6.58 -0.03 22.05
C CYS A 111 -7.33 -0.15 23.37
N ASN A 112 -6.73 -0.82 24.36
CA ASN A 112 -7.32 -0.95 25.69
C ASN A 112 -6.98 0.25 26.60
N ASP A 113 -5.96 1.04 26.26
CA ASP A 113 -5.52 2.18 27.08
C ASP A 113 -6.27 3.47 26.70
N CYS A 114 -6.35 3.81 25.41
CA CYS A 114 -7.10 5.00 24.94
C CYS A 114 -8.49 4.68 24.39
N ILE A 115 -8.87 3.39 24.31
CA ILE A 115 -10.18 2.90 23.85
C ILE A 115 -10.46 3.13 22.35
N GLU A 116 -9.51 3.72 21.61
CA GLU A 116 -9.64 3.98 20.18
C GLU A 116 -9.78 2.69 19.36
N ILE A 117 -10.69 2.71 18.39
CA ILE A 117 -10.84 1.67 17.37
C ILE A 117 -10.15 2.16 16.11
N PHE A 118 -9.20 1.38 15.58
CA PHE A 118 -8.38 1.79 14.44
C PHE A 118 -8.17 0.65 13.46
N HIS A 119 -7.78 1.02 12.23
CA HIS A 119 -7.37 0.06 11.23
C HIS A 119 -5.89 -0.25 11.35
N HIS A 120 -5.53 -1.52 11.21
CA HIS A 120 -4.15 -1.97 11.02
C HIS A 120 -3.94 -2.40 9.57
N PHE A 121 -2.90 -1.88 8.92
CA PHE A 121 -2.50 -2.36 7.59
C PHE A 121 -1.72 -3.67 7.77
N LYS A 122 -2.30 -4.77 7.27
CA LYS A 122 -1.75 -6.12 7.48
C LYS A 122 -0.39 -6.28 6.81
N GLN A 123 0.49 -6.97 7.52
CA GLN A 123 1.75 -7.44 6.97
C GLN A 123 1.51 -8.62 6.02
N ILE A 124 2.15 -8.58 4.84
CA ILE A 124 2.10 -9.62 3.80
C ILE A 124 3.53 -9.93 3.35
#